data_AF-A0A2P0QMR9-F1
#
_entry.id   AF-A0A2P0QMR9-F1
#
_cell.length_a   1.000
_cell.length_b   1.000
_cell.length_c   1.000
_cell.angle_alpha   90.00
_cell.angle_beta   90.00
_cell.angle_gamma   90.00
#
_symmetry.space_group_name_H-M   'P 1'
#
loop_
_entity.id
_entity.type
_entity.pdbx_description
1 polymer ?
#
loop_
_entity_poly.entity_id
_entity_poly.type
_entity_poly.pdbx_seq_one_letter_code
_entity_poly.pdbx_strand_id
1 'polypeptide(L)' 'MEYKASVNKLTQPLVTYLIDNADKLRVNVETMANGCTLVDAGIKVPGGLEAGRIIAEICLGGMGTV' A
#
# COMPACT_ATOMS: atom_id res chain seq x y z
N MET A 1 -24.63 -10.55 -16.50
CA MET A 1 -24.17 -9.92 -15.25
C MET A 1 -22.77 -9.42 -15.47
N GLU A 2 -22.58 -8.10 -15.40
CA GLU A 2 -21.24 -7.50 -15.52
C GLU A 2 -20.64 -7.46 -14.10
N TYR A 3 -19.72 -8.38 -13.80
CA TYR A 3 -19.04 -8.41 -12.51
C TYR A 3 -17.90 -7.38 -12.54
N LYS A 4 -18.19 -6.15 -12.12
CA LYS A 4 -17.21 -5.04 -12.19
C LYS A 4 -16.52 -4.83 -10.83
N ALA A 5 -15.54 -5.67 -10.53
CA ALA A 5 -14.60 -5.41 -9.44
C ALA A 5 -13.61 -4.31 -9.87
N SER A 6 -13.36 -3.33 -9.02
CA SER A 6 -12.31 -2.34 -9.23
C SER A 6 -11.16 -2.62 -8.27
N VAL A 7 -10.09 -3.21 -8.78
CA VAL A 7 -8.93 -3.59 -7.97
C VAL A 7 -8.34 -2.39 -7.23
N ASN A 8 -8.31 -1.20 -7.85
CA ASN A 8 -7.86 0.02 -7.17
C ASN A 8 -8.75 0.40 -5.97
N LYS A 9 -10.07 0.26 -6.08
CA LYS A 9 -10.97 0.53 -4.95
C LYS A 9 -10.82 -0.52 -3.85
N LEU A 10 -10.58 -1.77 -4.22
CA LEU A 10 -10.37 -2.88 -3.28
C LEU A 10 -9.04 -2.77 -2.53
N THR A 11 -7.98 -2.24 -3.16
CA THR A 11 -6.69 -2.01 -2.50
C THR A 11 -6.66 -0.74 -1.65
N GLN A 12 -7.57 0.21 -1.85
CA GLN A 12 -7.54 1.51 -1.16
C GLN A 12 -7.47 1.39 0.38
N PRO A 13 -8.19 0.47 1.05
CA PRO A 13 -8.06 0.29 2.49
C PRO A 13 -6.66 -0.19 2.91
N LEU A 14 -6.02 -1.06 2.12
CA LEU A 14 -4.67 -1.56 2.38
C LEU A 14 -3.62 -0.44 2.23
N VAL A 15 -3.77 0.40 1.20
CA VAL A 15 -2.91 1.57 0.99
C VAL A 15 -3.10 2.58 2.13
N THR A 16 -4.34 2.82 2.55
CA THR A 16 -4.65 3.72 3.67
C THR A 16 -4.02 3.21 4.97
N TYR A 17 -4.11 1.89 5.23
CA TYR A 17 -3.47 1.28 6.39
C TYR A 17 -1.94 1.45 6.38
N LEU A 18 -1.29 1.28 5.21
CA LEU A 18 0.15 1.51 5.06
C LEU A 18 0.54 2.95 5.43
N ILE A 19 -0.25 3.92 4.98
CA ILE A 19 -0.02 5.35 5.24
C ILE A 19 -0.24 5.68 6.71
N ASP A 20 -1.37 5.27 7.27
CA ASP A 20 -1.75 5.58 8.67
C ASP A 20 -0.83 4.91 9.70
N ASN A 21 -0.15 3.82 9.31
CA ASN A 21 0.75 3.05 10.18
C ASN A 21 2.22 3.15 9.74
N ALA A 22 2.61 4.21 9.03
CA ALA A 22 3.91 4.33 8.40
C ALA A 22 5.09 4.05 9.35
N ASP A 23 5.09 4.67 10.54
CA ASP A 23 6.13 4.49 11.56
C ASP A 23 6.24 3.03 12.03
N LYS A 24 5.09 2.40 12.32
CA LYS A 24 5.02 1.01 12.79
C LYS A 24 5.51 0.04 11.73
N LEU A 25 5.20 0.31 10.47
CA LEU A 25 5.58 -0.50 9.32
C LEU A 25 6.99 -0.18 8.79
N ARG A 26 7.65 0.85 9.37
CA ARG A 26 8.98 1.34 8.99
C ARG A 26 9.05 1.73 7.50
N VAL A 27 7.97 2.37 7.03
CA VAL A 27 7.87 2.94 5.69
C VAL A 27 7.88 4.47 5.79
N ASN A 28 8.34 5.15 4.74
CA ASN A 28 8.28 6.60 4.65
C ASN A 28 7.18 7.02 3.67
N VAL A 29 6.44 8.08 4.01
CA VAL A 29 5.36 8.61 3.17
C VAL A 29 5.64 10.07 2.87
N GLU A 30 5.63 10.43 1.58
CA GLU A 30 5.88 11.78 1.09
C GLU A 30 4.77 12.19 0.11
N THR A 31 4.28 13.42 0.22
CA THR A 31 3.44 14.02 -0.82
C THR A 31 4.31 14.85 -1.75
N MET A 32 4.37 14.44 -3.02
CA MET A 32 5.14 15.10 -4.06
C MET A 32 4.47 16.42 -4.50
N ALA A 33 5.22 17.29 -5.19
CA ALA A 33 4.74 18.60 -5.64
C ALA A 33 3.50 18.56 -6.55
N ASN A 34 3.24 17.43 -7.22
CA ASN A 34 2.06 17.22 -8.06
C ASN A 34 0.86 16.59 -7.31
N GLY A 35 0.95 16.44 -5.99
CA GLY A 35 -0.09 15.83 -5.15
C GLY A 35 -0.05 14.30 -5.10
N CYS A 36 0.92 13.63 -5.74
CA CYS A 36 1.11 12.19 -5.62
C CYS A 36 1.64 11.82 -4.23
N THR A 37 1.07 10.79 -3.61
CA THR A 37 1.63 10.18 -2.39
C THR A 37 2.61 9.09 -2.77
N LEU A 38 3.88 9.30 -2.46
CA LEU A 38 4.96 8.31 -2.59
C LEU A 38 5.11 7.55 -1.27
N VAL A 39 5.02 6.22 -1.32
CA VAL A 39 5.31 5.33 -0.19
C VAL A 39 6.62 4.61 -0.48
N ASP A 40 7.67 4.95 0.26
CA ASP A 40 8.94 4.24 0.23
C ASP A 40 8.93 3.14 1.31
N ALA A 41 8.93 1.88 0.88
CA ALA A 41 8.87 0.72 1.75
C ALA A 41 10.19 -0.07 1.83
N GLY A 42 11.32 0.49 1.36
CA GLY A 42 12.59 -0.23 1.41
C GLY A 42 13.79 0.38 0.68
N ILE A 43 13.66 1.56 0.07
CA ILE A 43 14.75 2.22 -0.67
C ILE A 43 15.62 3.03 0.31
N LYS A 44 15.02 4.00 1.02
CA LYS A 44 15.72 4.84 2.01
C LYS A 44 15.40 4.46 3.46
N VAL A 45 14.43 3.58 3.65
CA VAL A 45 13.98 3.08 4.96
C VAL A 45 14.17 1.57 5.04
N PRO A 46 14.23 0.99 6.26
CA PRO A 46 14.38 -0.44 6.42
C PRO A 46 13.23 -1.28 5.85
N GLY A 47 12.01 -0.75 5.80
CA GLY A 47 10.81 -1.52 5.48
C GLY A 47 10.49 -2.57 6.56
N GLY A 48 9.60 -3.51 6.26
CA GLY A 48 9.22 -4.57 7.20
C GLY A 48 8.48 -5.72 6.54
N LEU A 49 8.45 -6.87 7.22
CA LEU A 49 7.74 -8.06 6.74
C LEU A 49 6.25 -7.77 6.54
N GLU A 50 5.64 -7.10 7.50
CA GLU A 50 4.22 -6.73 7.41
C GLU A 50 3.96 -5.70 6.29
N ALA A 51 4.86 -4.73 6.10
CA ALA A 51 4.77 -3.81 4.97
C ALA A 51 4.83 -4.57 3.64
N GLY A 52 5.75 -5.53 3.50
CA GLY A 52 5.86 -6.39 2.33
C GLY A 52 4.62 -7.26 2.09
N ARG A 53 4.06 -7.85 3.16
CA ARG A 53 2.83 -8.66 3.11
C ARG A 53 1.64 -7.84 2.59
N ILE A 54 1.44 -6.64 3.13
CA ILE A 54 0.36 -5.73 2.69
C ILE A 54 0.59 -5.28 1.23
N ILE A 55 1.82 -4.93 0.87
CA ILE A 55 2.17 -4.58 -0.52
C ILE A 55 1.89 -5.75 -1.47
N ALA A 56 2.18 -6.99 -1.06
CA ALA A 56 1.85 -8.17 -1.86
C ALA A 56 0.33 -8.31 -2.05
N GLU A 57 -0.49 -8.11 -1.03
CA GLU A 57 -1.96 -8.09 -1.19
C GLU A 57 -2.45 -6.94 -2.10
N ILE A 58 -1.80 -5.77 -2.05
CA ILE A 58 -2.06 -4.66 -2.97
C ILE A 58 -1.73 -5.06 -4.41
N CYS A 59 -0.60 -5.73 -4.64
CA CYS A 59 -0.23 -6.27 -5.96
C CYS A 59 -1.22 -7.32 -6.47
N LEU A 60 -1.90 -8.04 -5.57
CA LEU A 60 -2.99 -8.97 -5.88
C LEU A 60 -4.36 -8.28 -6.02
N GLY A 61 -4.39 -6.95 -6.07
CA GLY A 61 -5.61 -6.17 -6.30
C GLY A 61 -6.59 -6.20 -5.12
N GLY A 62 -6.12 -6.49 -3.90
CA GLY A 62 -6.96 -6.58 -2.70
C GLY A 62 -7.91 -7.78 -2.70
N MET A 63 -7.72 -8.72 -3.62
CA MET A 63 -8.53 -9.95 -3.76
C MET A 63 -7.75 -11.21 -3.38
N GLY A 64 -6.44 -11.07 -3.13
CA GLY A 64 -5.57 -12.15 -2.66
C GLY A 64 -5.20 -11.99 -1.19
N THR A 65 -4.75 -13.08 -0.58
CA THR A 65 -4.29 -13.13 0.82
C THR A 65 -2.87 -13.68 0.86
N VAL A 66 -2.03 -13.06 1.69
CA VAL A 66 -0.61 -13.43 1.89
C VAL A 66 -0.30 -13.59 3.36
#